data_AF-X0XUX4-F1
#
_entry.id   AF-X0XUX4-F1
#
_cell.length_a   1.000
_cell.length_b   1.000
_cell.length_c   1.000
_cell.angle_alpha   90.00
_cell.angle_beta   90.00
_cell.angle_gamma   90.00
#
_symmetry.space_group_name_H-M   'P 1'
#
loop_
_entity.id
_entity.type
_entity.pdbx_description
1 polymer ?
#
loop_
_entity_poly.entity_id
_entity_poly.type
_entity_poly.pdbx_seq_one_letter_code
_entity_poly.pdbx_strand_id
1 'polypeptide(L)'
;FGQRPAPIADRVDEPLLPSGISELAVELNAELVYLFTDEDGTDAAHFIGDFVLRFGEGNAQQLSSCEAVIWITHRKYQGRPYRHVQVLLWRDAEVVENGGTVTSGPALFVTLNTFGEITTNVDDLAFQSSADTQVYREGNAIRKALTGAEFREADEDVSLRVLDTSGLGAPEGKPAPKPTIFFHTPGEFTMSQVDGRRIIT
;
A
#
# COMPACT_ATOMS: atom_id res chain seq x y z
N PHE A 1 35.54 26.71 -32.40
CA PHE A 1 35.00 25.43 -31.90
C PHE A 1 34.19 25.72 -30.65
N GLY A 2 32.87 25.70 -30.76
CA GLY A 2 31.96 26.01 -29.65
C GLY A 2 30.68 25.21 -29.84
N GLN A 3 30.70 23.94 -29.45
CA GLN A 3 29.48 23.15 -29.39
C GLN A 3 28.70 23.58 -28.15
N ARG A 4 27.49 24.11 -28.37
CA ARG A 4 26.49 24.25 -27.31
C ARG A 4 26.15 22.85 -26.79
N PRO A 5 26.16 22.61 -25.46
CA PRO A 5 25.68 21.35 -24.92
C PRO A 5 24.21 21.15 -25.31
N ALA A 6 23.84 19.92 -25.66
CA ALA A 6 22.45 19.58 -25.92
C ALA A 6 21.62 19.84 -24.66
N PRO A 7 20.41 20.42 -24.78
CA PRO A 7 19.52 20.57 -23.65
C PRO A 7 19.11 19.18 -23.16
N ILE A 8 19.48 18.85 -21.92
CA ILE A 8 18.93 17.68 -21.21
C ILE A 8 17.55 18.10 -20.73
N ALA A 9 16.57 18.01 -21.62
CA ALA A 9 15.16 18.07 -21.26
C ALA A 9 14.61 16.65 -21.32
N ASP A 10 15.16 15.78 -20.48
CA ASP A 10 14.55 14.47 -20.22
C ASP A 10 13.47 14.69 -19.15
N ARG A 11 12.35 15.25 -19.60
CA ARG A 11 11.11 15.18 -18.80
C ARG A 11 10.63 13.75 -18.93
N VAL A 12 10.98 12.95 -17.94
CA VAL A 12 10.36 11.64 -17.73
C VAL A 12 8.95 11.92 -17.19
N ASP A 13 8.03 12.32 -18.08
CA ASP A 13 6.64 12.64 -17.73
C ASP A 13 5.82 11.37 -17.43
N GLU A 14 6.37 10.17 -17.68
CA GLU A 14 5.73 8.89 -17.37
C GLU A 14 6.69 7.94 -16.63
N PRO A 15 6.30 7.41 -15.45
CA PRO A 15 7.04 6.37 -14.76
C PRO A 15 7.25 5.15 -15.65
N LEU A 16 8.49 4.65 -15.72
CA LEU A 16 8.88 3.43 -16.46
C LEU A 16 8.46 2.16 -15.70
N LEU A 17 7.17 2.05 -15.43
CA LEU A 17 6.60 0.88 -14.80
C LEU A 17 6.38 -0.19 -15.87
N PRO A 18 6.70 -1.47 -15.59
CA PRO A 18 6.35 -2.54 -16.51
C PRO A 18 4.85 -2.49 -16.73
N SER A 19 4.43 -2.17 -17.95
CA SER A 19 3.04 -2.27 -18.35
C SER A 19 2.69 -3.76 -18.43
N GLY A 20 1.67 -4.18 -17.68
CA GLY A 20 1.15 -5.54 -17.70
C GLY A 20 0.89 -6.16 -16.33
N ILE A 21 0.34 -7.37 -16.37
CA ILE A 21 0.18 -8.25 -15.22
C ILE A 21 1.54 -8.91 -14.96
N SER A 22 2.14 -8.63 -13.80
CA SER A 22 3.45 -9.14 -13.44
C SER A 22 3.37 -10.57 -12.86
N GLU A 23 4.44 -11.35 -13.00
CA GLU A 23 4.56 -12.69 -12.39
C GLU A 23 5.08 -12.64 -10.95
N LEU A 24 5.44 -11.44 -10.47
CA LEU A 24 6.11 -11.27 -9.17
C LEU A 24 5.14 -11.48 -8.01
N ALA A 25 5.63 -12.17 -6.97
CA ALA A 25 4.92 -12.30 -5.72
C ALA A 25 4.79 -10.94 -5.01
N VAL A 26 3.72 -10.80 -4.24
CA VAL A 26 3.47 -9.66 -3.35
C VAL A 26 3.63 -10.15 -1.92
N GLU A 27 4.48 -9.48 -1.15
CA GLU A 27 4.64 -9.76 0.28
C GLU A 27 4.11 -8.57 1.09
N LEU A 28 3.18 -8.84 2.00
CA LEU A 28 2.57 -7.84 2.87
C LEU A 28 3.07 -8.04 4.30
N ASN A 29 3.49 -6.96 4.95
CA ASN A 29 3.97 -6.97 6.33
C ASN A 29 3.30 -5.86 7.13
N ALA A 30 2.77 -6.17 8.31
CA ALA A 30 2.19 -5.17 9.23
C ALA A 30 2.09 -5.71 10.67
N GLU A 31 1.73 -4.85 11.62
CA GLU A 31 1.43 -5.25 13.00
C GLU A 31 0.06 -5.94 13.11
N LEU A 32 -1.01 -5.27 12.66
CA LEU A 32 -2.38 -5.78 12.76
C LEU A 32 -3.10 -5.68 11.41
N VAL A 33 -3.87 -6.71 11.06
CA VAL A 33 -4.75 -6.66 9.89
C VAL A 33 -6.18 -7.08 10.21
N TYR A 34 -7.13 -6.31 9.67
CA TYR A 34 -8.54 -6.66 9.62
C TYR A 34 -8.90 -7.19 8.23
N LEU A 35 -9.39 -8.43 8.16
CA LEU A 35 -9.84 -9.06 6.91
C LEU A 35 -11.36 -9.16 6.85
N PHE A 36 -11.93 -8.73 5.73
CA PHE A 36 -13.37 -8.77 5.50
C PHE A 36 -13.69 -8.68 3.99
N THR A 37 -14.93 -8.98 3.63
CA THR A 37 -15.43 -8.80 2.26
C THR A 37 -16.27 -7.52 2.22
N ASP A 38 -16.00 -6.63 1.27
CA ASP A 38 -16.77 -5.40 1.02
C ASP A 38 -18.17 -5.75 0.45
N GLU A 39 -19.08 -4.78 0.44
CA GLU A 39 -20.47 -4.95 -0.02
C GLU A 39 -20.57 -5.43 -1.48
N ASP A 40 -19.57 -5.12 -2.30
CA ASP A 40 -19.48 -5.52 -3.70
C ASP A 40 -18.83 -6.90 -3.92
N GLY A 41 -18.49 -7.61 -2.83
CA GLY A 41 -17.84 -8.92 -2.88
C GLY A 41 -16.32 -8.86 -3.04
N THR A 42 -15.71 -7.67 -2.99
CA THR A 42 -14.25 -7.50 -3.05
C THR A 42 -13.62 -7.88 -1.72
N ASP A 43 -12.54 -8.67 -1.76
CA ASP A 43 -11.77 -8.98 -0.56
C ASP A 43 -11.00 -7.73 -0.12
N ALA A 44 -11.19 -7.33 1.13
CA ALA A 44 -10.60 -6.13 1.71
C ALA A 44 -9.74 -6.49 2.93
N ALA A 45 -8.59 -5.82 3.02
CA ALA A 45 -7.66 -5.93 4.13
C ALA A 45 -7.28 -4.53 4.61
N HIS A 46 -7.46 -4.26 5.90
CA HIS A 46 -7.08 -3.00 6.52
C HIS A 46 -5.94 -3.24 7.50
N PHE A 47 -4.77 -2.71 7.18
CA PHE A 47 -3.52 -2.84 7.91
C PHE A 47 -3.31 -1.62 8.81
N ILE A 48 -3.07 -1.87 10.10
CA ILE A 48 -2.79 -0.85 11.11
C ILE A 48 -1.35 -1.02 11.61
N GLY A 49 -0.64 0.10 11.77
CA GLY A 49 0.77 0.11 12.17
C GLY A 49 1.69 0.21 10.96
N ASP A 50 2.99 0.02 11.18
CA ASP A 50 3.98 0.13 10.11
C ASP A 50 3.71 -0.92 9.03
N PHE A 51 3.22 -0.48 7.89
CA PHE A 51 2.86 -1.30 6.75
C PHE A 51 3.98 -1.26 5.71
N VAL A 52 4.36 -2.44 5.20
CA VAL A 52 5.28 -2.59 4.09
C VAL A 52 4.78 -3.65 3.11
N LEU A 53 4.62 -3.27 1.85
CA LEU A 53 4.40 -4.18 0.73
C LEU A 53 5.65 -4.23 -0.14
N ARG A 54 6.10 -5.44 -0.47
CA ARG A 54 7.21 -5.70 -1.40
C ARG A 54 6.72 -6.43 -2.63
N PHE A 55 7.21 -6.03 -3.80
CA PHE A 55 6.78 -6.61 -5.07
C PHE A 55 7.94 -7.27 -5.84
N GLY A 56 8.07 -8.58 -5.70
CA GLY A 56 9.21 -9.38 -6.17
C GLY A 56 10.30 -9.57 -5.11
N GLU A 57 11.41 -10.20 -5.52
CA GLU A 57 12.55 -10.48 -4.64
C GLU A 57 13.64 -9.40 -4.72
N GLY A 58 14.43 -9.21 -3.65
CA GLY A 58 15.62 -8.36 -3.65
C GLY A 58 15.32 -6.85 -3.60
N ASN A 59 15.91 -6.07 -4.53
CA ASN A 59 15.69 -4.62 -4.69
C ASN A 59 14.33 -4.32 -5.37
N ALA A 60 13.32 -5.09 -4.97
CA ALA A 60 11.95 -5.00 -5.43
C ALA A 60 11.32 -3.65 -5.07
N GLN A 61 10.30 -3.27 -5.84
CA GLN A 61 9.48 -2.11 -5.54
C GLN A 61 8.87 -2.28 -4.14
N GLN A 62 8.95 -1.22 -3.35
CA GLN A 62 8.47 -1.20 -1.98
C GLN A 62 7.44 -0.09 -1.81
N LEU A 63 6.33 -0.42 -1.16
CA LEU A 63 5.29 0.52 -0.74
C LEU A 63 5.28 0.51 0.79
N SER A 64 5.20 1.67 1.43
CA SER A 64 5.13 1.76 2.89
C SER A 64 4.26 2.92 3.37
N SER A 65 3.66 2.76 4.55
CA SER A 65 2.87 3.76 5.25
C SER A 65 2.63 3.36 6.71
N CYS A 66 2.04 4.23 7.54
CA CYS A 66 1.60 3.88 8.90
C CYS A 66 0.24 3.18 8.97
N GLU A 67 -0.51 3.15 7.87
CA GLU A 67 -1.82 2.52 7.75
C GLU A 67 -2.07 2.24 6.26
N ALA A 68 -2.71 1.13 5.92
CA ALA A 68 -3.00 0.81 4.53
C ALA A 68 -4.31 0.05 4.36
N VAL A 69 -5.02 0.29 3.26
CA VAL A 69 -6.19 -0.49 2.88
C VAL A 69 -5.93 -1.12 1.52
N ILE A 70 -6.12 -2.42 1.44
CA ILE A 70 -5.96 -3.19 0.21
C ILE A 70 -7.31 -3.77 -0.19
N TRP A 71 -7.65 -3.62 -1.47
CA TRP A 71 -8.76 -4.31 -2.12
C TRP A 71 -8.22 -5.25 -3.18
N ILE A 72 -8.70 -6.49 -3.17
CA ILE A 72 -8.26 -7.55 -4.08
C ILE A 72 -9.47 -8.05 -4.86
N THR A 73 -9.38 -7.95 -6.19
CA THR A 73 -10.37 -8.52 -7.10
C THR A 73 -9.72 -9.59 -7.96
N HIS A 74 -10.38 -10.74 -8.09
CA HIS A 74 -9.97 -11.80 -9.00
C HIS A 74 -10.46 -11.51 -10.42
N ARG A 75 -9.54 -11.43 -11.37
CA ARG A 75 -9.84 -11.21 -12.79
C ARG A 75 -9.22 -12.32 -13.65
N LYS A 76 -9.53 -12.31 -14.95
CA LYS A 76 -8.96 -13.25 -15.93
C LYS A 76 -8.38 -12.47 -17.10
N TYR A 77 -7.20 -12.86 -17.54
CA TYR A 77 -6.58 -12.36 -18.77
C TYR A 77 -6.23 -13.56 -19.63
N GLN A 78 -6.79 -13.62 -20.84
CA GLN A 78 -6.63 -14.75 -21.76
C GLN A 78 -6.93 -16.12 -21.10
N GLY A 79 -7.94 -16.16 -20.22
CA GLY A 79 -8.34 -17.37 -19.48
C GLY A 79 -7.49 -17.71 -18.26
N ARG A 80 -6.34 -17.04 -18.05
CA ARG A 80 -5.51 -17.20 -16.85
C ARG A 80 -6.00 -16.26 -15.73
N PRO A 81 -6.26 -16.76 -14.52
CA PRO A 81 -6.66 -15.91 -13.40
C PRO A 81 -5.49 -15.05 -12.92
N TYR A 82 -5.77 -13.80 -12.58
CA TYR A 82 -4.83 -12.88 -11.94
C TYR A 82 -5.52 -12.08 -10.83
N ARG A 83 -4.72 -11.41 -9.99
CA ARG A 83 -5.17 -10.56 -8.90
C ARG A 83 -4.98 -9.11 -9.31
N HIS A 84 -6.07 -8.36 -9.34
CA HIS A 84 -6.07 -6.91 -9.43
C HIS A 84 -6.09 -6.36 -8.01
N VAL A 85 -5.05 -5.62 -7.63
CA VAL A 85 -4.83 -5.16 -6.26
C VAL A 85 -4.80 -3.65 -6.27
N GLN A 86 -5.66 -3.05 -5.46
CA GLN A 86 -5.73 -1.62 -5.23
C GLN A 86 -5.28 -1.35 -3.80
N VAL A 87 -4.37 -0.41 -3.60
CA VAL A 87 -3.72 -0.12 -2.31
C VAL A 87 -3.87 1.36 -2.03
N LEU A 88 -4.55 1.71 -0.94
CA LEU A 88 -4.43 3.03 -0.32
C LEU A 88 -3.32 2.96 0.73
N LEU A 89 -2.27 3.75 0.54
CA LEU A 89 -1.26 4.04 1.55
C LEU A 89 -1.66 5.31 2.28
N TRP A 90 -1.74 5.27 3.62
CA TRP A 90 -2.23 6.37 4.43
C TRP A 90 -1.27 6.73 5.55
N ARG A 91 -1.01 8.04 5.71
CA ARG A 91 -0.03 8.65 6.63
C ARG A 91 1.40 8.19 6.35
N ASP A 92 2.23 9.16 5.97
CA ASP A 92 3.65 8.94 5.64
C ASP A 92 3.80 7.88 4.52
N ALA A 93 2.98 8.02 3.48
CA ALA A 93 2.96 7.11 2.35
C ALA A 93 4.20 7.30 1.48
N GLU A 94 4.87 6.21 1.15
CA GLU A 94 6.07 6.17 0.32
C GLU A 94 6.01 5.00 -0.67
N VAL A 95 6.41 5.26 -1.91
CA VAL A 95 6.60 4.26 -2.97
C VAL A 95 8.03 4.39 -3.48
N VAL A 96 8.81 3.33 -3.30
CA VAL A 96 10.18 3.20 -3.80
C VAL A 96 10.17 2.29 -5.01
N GLU A 97 10.50 2.82 -6.17
CA GLU A 97 10.57 2.08 -7.43
C GLU A 97 11.92 1.37 -7.61
N ASN A 98 11.99 0.37 -8.50
CA ASN A 98 13.23 -0.38 -8.79
C ASN A 98 14.41 0.52 -9.24
N GLY A 99 14.13 1.72 -9.76
CA GLY A 99 15.13 2.72 -10.13
C GLY A 99 15.66 3.57 -8.97
N GLY A 100 15.17 3.35 -7.75
CA GLY A 100 15.47 4.16 -6.57
C GLY A 100 14.69 5.47 -6.49
N THR A 101 13.77 5.72 -7.43
CA THR A 101 12.83 6.85 -7.35
C THR A 101 11.92 6.66 -6.15
N VAL A 102 11.78 7.72 -5.35
CA VAL A 102 10.91 7.73 -4.17
C VAL A 102 9.79 8.74 -4.40
N THR A 103 8.56 8.25 -4.42
CA THR A 103 7.34 9.07 -4.40
C THR A 103 6.76 9.05 -2.99
N SER A 104 6.59 10.21 -2.36
CA SER A 104 6.05 10.31 -1.00
C SER A 104 4.89 11.30 -0.92
N GLY A 105 4.00 11.09 0.05
CA GLY A 105 2.84 11.95 0.26
C GLY A 105 2.08 11.63 1.55
N PRO A 106 1.09 12.45 1.92
CA PRO A 106 0.22 12.15 3.07
C PRO A 106 -0.63 10.91 2.84
N ALA A 107 -0.98 10.64 1.57
CA ALA A 107 -1.68 9.45 1.13
C ALA A 107 -1.44 9.21 -0.36
N LEU A 108 -1.22 7.95 -0.75
CA LEU A 108 -1.01 7.54 -2.13
C LEU A 108 -1.96 6.40 -2.47
N PHE A 109 -2.53 6.42 -3.67
CA PHE A 109 -3.33 5.31 -4.18
C PHE A 109 -2.56 4.60 -5.29
N VAL A 110 -2.31 3.31 -5.10
CA VAL A 110 -1.49 2.48 -6.00
C VAL A 110 -2.33 1.31 -6.52
N THR A 111 -2.23 1.04 -7.82
CA THR A 111 -2.85 -0.15 -8.42
C THR A 111 -1.79 -1.05 -9.01
N LEU A 112 -1.84 -2.35 -8.72
CA LEU A 112 -0.95 -3.38 -9.25
C LEU A 112 -1.72 -4.61 -9.72
N ASN A 113 -1.13 -5.34 -10.66
CA ASN A 113 -1.72 -6.56 -11.21
C ASN A 113 -0.68 -7.67 -11.17
N THR A 114 -1.06 -8.82 -10.63
CA THR A 114 -0.13 -9.94 -10.47
C THR A 114 -0.76 -11.31 -10.73
N PHE A 115 0.01 -12.19 -11.38
CA PHE A 115 -0.20 -13.63 -11.41
C PHE A 115 0.43 -14.34 -10.21
N GLY A 116 1.38 -13.67 -9.55
CA GLY A 116 2.11 -14.17 -8.38
C GLY A 116 1.23 -14.35 -7.15
N GLU A 117 1.78 -15.06 -6.17
CA GLU A 117 1.17 -15.24 -4.86
C GLU A 117 1.16 -13.94 -4.06
N ILE A 118 0.16 -13.77 -3.19
CA ILE A 118 0.13 -12.70 -2.19
C ILE A 118 0.31 -13.38 -0.84
N THR A 119 1.41 -13.10 -0.17
CA THR A 119 1.71 -13.59 1.18
C THR A 119 1.52 -12.45 2.18
N THR A 120 1.09 -12.78 3.39
CA THR A 120 0.81 -11.79 4.44
C THR A 120 1.46 -12.25 5.74
N ASN A 121 2.37 -11.44 6.26
CA ASN A 121 3.05 -11.63 7.54
C ASN A 121 2.56 -10.54 8.49
N VAL A 122 1.83 -10.95 9.53
CA VAL A 122 1.27 -10.02 10.52
C VAL A 122 1.44 -10.56 11.92
N ASP A 123 1.58 -9.67 12.90
CA ASP A 123 1.67 -10.05 14.31
C ASP A 123 0.29 -10.43 14.87
N ASP A 124 -0.76 -9.73 14.44
CA ASP A 124 -2.15 -10.02 14.80
C ASP A 124 -3.11 -9.93 13.61
N LEU A 125 -4.17 -10.73 13.67
CA LEU A 125 -5.16 -10.92 12.60
C LEU A 125 -6.57 -10.99 13.18
N ALA A 126 -7.47 -10.17 12.65
CA ALA A 126 -8.87 -10.17 13.02
C ALA A 126 -9.80 -10.29 11.79
N PHE A 127 -10.76 -11.21 11.85
CA PHE A 127 -11.78 -11.40 10.83
C PHE A 127 -13.04 -10.59 11.15
N GLN A 128 -12.88 -9.27 11.21
CA GLN A 128 -13.96 -8.34 11.47
C GLN A 128 -13.92 -7.18 10.49
N SER A 129 -15.09 -6.67 10.14
CA SER A 129 -15.17 -5.50 9.27
C SER A 129 -14.57 -4.29 9.96
N SER A 130 -13.76 -3.55 9.22
CA SER A 130 -13.30 -2.21 9.60
C SER A 130 -13.82 -1.15 8.62
N ALA A 131 -14.92 -1.46 7.92
CA ALA A 131 -15.53 -0.57 6.93
C ALA A 131 -15.98 0.79 7.51
N ASP A 132 -16.28 0.82 8.81
CA ASP A 132 -16.69 2.03 9.54
C ASP A 132 -15.50 2.90 10.00
N THR A 133 -14.26 2.53 9.68
CA THR A 133 -13.09 3.38 9.95
C THR A 133 -13.02 4.54 8.96
N GLN A 134 -12.43 5.66 9.39
CA GLN A 134 -12.27 6.83 8.51
C GLN A 134 -11.42 6.51 7.29
N VAL A 135 -10.28 5.85 7.49
CA VAL A 135 -9.32 5.52 6.41
C VAL A 135 -9.96 4.61 5.37
N TYR A 136 -10.73 3.61 5.81
CA TYR A 136 -11.46 2.77 4.88
C TYR A 136 -12.49 3.55 4.06
N ARG A 137 -13.31 4.40 4.69
CA ARG A 137 -14.33 5.18 3.98
C ARG A 137 -13.72 6.12 2.94
N GLU A 138 -12.66 6.84 3.33
CA GLU A 138 -11.96 7.76 2.42
C GLU A 138 -11.31 7.00 1.27
N GLY A 139 -10.62 5.90 1.57
CA GLY A 139 -10.02 5.04 0.56
C GLY A 139 -11.05 4.41 -0.38
N ASN A 140 -12.20 3.96 0.14
CA ASN A 140 -13.26 3.39 -0.69
C ASN A 140 -13.92 4.45 -1.57
N ALA A 141 -14.03 5.71 -1.11
CA ALA A 141 -14.50 6.82 -1.93
C ALA A 141 -13.54 7.09 -3.10
N ILE A 142 -12.23 7.12 -2.84
CA ILE A 142 -11.19 7.27 -3.88
C ILE A 142 -11.25 6.09 -4.85
N ARG A 143 -11.29 4.85 -4.34
CA ARG A 143 -11.42 3.62 -5.13
C ARG A 143 -12.61 3.69 -6.09
N LYS A 144 -13.80 4.06 -5.59
CA LYS A 144 -15.02 4.16 -6.40
C LYS A 144 -14.92 5.27 -7.45
N ALA A 145 -14.30 6.40 -7.12
CA ALA A 145 -14.10 7.50 -8.07
C ALA A 145 -13.18 7.09 -9.23
N LEU A 146 -12.10 6.36 -8.96
CA LEU A 146 -11.16 5.88 -9.98
C LEU A 146 -11.76 4.75 -10.81
N THR A 147 -12.40 3.79 -10.15
CA THR A 147 -13.05 2.66 -10.81
C THR A 147 -14.18 3.11 -11.73
N GLY A 148 -14.98 4.11 -11.32
CA GLY A 148 -16.04 4.67 -12.14
C GLY A 148 -15.56 5.40 -13.40
N ALA A 149 -14.32 5.88 -13.42
CA ALA A 149 -13.70 6.51 -14.58
C ALA A 149 -13.11 5.48 -15.57
N GLU A 150 -12.66 4.32 -15.09
CA GLU A 150 -11.92 3.33 -15.88
C GLU A 150 -12.79 2.26 -16.57
N PHE A 151 -14.06 2.11 -16.19
CA PHE A 151 -14.94 1.06 -16.73
C PHE A 151 -15.43 1.25 -18.17
N ARG A 152 -14.89 2.20 -18.94
CA ARG A 152 -15.41 2.49 -20.28
C ARG A 152 -14.68 1.85 -21.45
N GLU A 153 -13.40 1.45 -21.41
CA GLU A 153 -12.80 0.77 -22.59
C GLU A 153 -11.39 0.14 -22.47
N ALA A 154 -10.76 0.02 -21.29
CA ALA A 154 -9.36 -0.41 -21.21
C ALA A 154 -9.15 -1.74 -20.47
N ASP A 155 -9.40 -2.86 -21.14
CA ASP A 155 -8.89 -4.18 -20.73
C ASP A 155 -7.46 -4.43 -21.29
N GLU A 156 -6.84 -3.42 -21.92
CA GLU A 156 -5.58 -3.58 -22.67
C GLU A 156 -4.37 -2.79 -22.12
N ASP A 157 -4.52 -1.93 -21.11
CA ASP A 157 -3.39 -1.11 -20.60
C ASP A 157 -3.24 -1.20 -19.07
N VAL A 158 -2.66 -2.33 -18.65
CA VAL A 158 -2.57 -2.77 -17.26
C VAL A 158 -1.27 -2.28 -16.62
N SER A 159 -1.08 -0.97 -16.51
CA SER A 159 0.13 -0.39 -15.90
C SER A 159 -0.04 -0.16 -14.40
N LEU A 160 1.04 -0.29 -13.64
CA LEU A 160 1.07 0.22 -12.26
C LEU A 160 0.81 1.73 -12.32
N ARG A 161 -0.10 2.23 -11.48
CA ARG A 161 -0.43 3.65 -11.40
C ARG A 161 -0.27 4.09 -9.97
N VAL A 162 0.49 5.16 -9.76
CA VAL A 162 0.58 5.88 -8.48
C VAL A 162 -0.16 7.19 -8.66
N LEU A 163 -1.21 7.39 -7.88
CA LEU A 163 -1.96 8.63 -7.86
C LEU A 163 -1.72 9.35 -6.54
N ASP A 164 -1.27 10.60 -6.63
CA ASP A 164 -1.28 11.51 -5.48
C ASP A 164 -2.71 11.95 -5.19
N THR A 165 -3.18 11.66 -3.98
CA THR A 165 -4.55 11.96 -3.53
C THR A 165 -4.65 13.31 -2.84
N SER A 166 -3.54 14.06 -2.72
CA SER A 166 -3.49 15.36 -2.03
C SER A 166 -4.48 16.39 -2.59
N GLY A 167 -4.86 16.30 -3.87
CA GLY A 167 -5.87 17.15 -4.50
C GLY A 167 -7.33 16.71 -4.32
N LEU A 168 -7.58 15.52 -3.77
CA LEU A 168 -8.92 14.92 -3.64
C LEU A 168 -9.55 15.12 -2.25
N GLY A 169 -8.92 15.90 -1.37
CA GLY A 169 -9.52 16.35 -0.11
C GLY A 169 -9.03 15.65 1.15
N ALA A 170 -7.72 15.35 1.26
CA ALA A 170 -7.15 15.09 2.58
C ALA A 170 -7.28 16.34 3.48
N PRO A 171 -7.63 16.21 4.77
CA PRO A 171 -7.63 17.36 5.67
C PRO A 171 -6.21 17.93 5.72
N GLU A 172 -6.07 19.23 5.39
CA GLU A 172 -4.84 20.01 5.54
C GLU A 172 -4.45 20.14 7.02
N GLY A 173 -3.97 19.06 7.60
CA GLY A 173 -3.38 19.03 8.92
C GLY A 173 -2.05 18.35 8.80
N LYS A 174 -0.96 19.13 8.79
CA LYS A 174 0.38 18.59 9.01
C LYS A 174 0.31 17.72 10.27
N PRO A 175 0.55 16.40 10.21
CA PRO A 175 0.49 15.58 11.40
C PRO A 175 1.47 16.17 12.42
N ALA A 176 0.96 16.47 13.62
CA ALA A 176 1.82 16.90 14.71
C ALA A 176 2.88 15.80 14.92
N PRO A 177 4.16 16.14 15.11
CA PRO A 177 5.20 15.13 15.31
C PRO A 177 4.77 14.23 16.46
N LYS A 178 4.66 12.91 16.19
CA LYS A 178 4.38 11.92 17.22
C LYS A 178 5.48 12.04 18.28
N PRO A 179 5.15 12.15 19.57
CA PRO A 179 6.17 12.19 20.60
C PRO A 179 6.97 10.89 20.55
N THR A 180 8.28 10.98 20.31
CA THR A 180 9.20 9.86 20.46
C THR A 180 9.29 9.51 21.94
N ILE A 181 8.70 8.38 22.33
CA ILE A 181 8.82 7.87 23.70
C ILE A 181 10.14 7.10 23.77
N PHE A 182 11.15 7.70 24.39
CA PHE A 182 12.38 7.00 24.75
C PHE A 182 12.16 6.23 26.05
N PHE A 183 12.10 4.91 25.96
CA PHE A 183 12.18 4.06 27.15
C PHE A 183 13.66 3.87 27.52
N HIS A 184 14.08 4.48 28.62
CA HIS A 184 15.32 4.13 29.31
C HIS A 184 14.97 3.31 30.55
N THR A 185 15.21 2.01 30.51
CA THR A 185 15.17 1.14 31.70
C THR A 185 16.55 0.53 31.93
N PRO A 186 17.23 0.84 33.06
CA PRO A 186 18.34 0.04 33.54
C PRO A 186 17.77 -1.03 34.49
N GLY A 187 17.55 -2.25 34.02
CA GLY A 187 17.13 -3.37 34.88
C GLY A 187 16.65 -4.58 34.10
N GLU A 188 17.06 -5.78 34.52
CA GLU A 188 16.65 -7.07 33.96
C GLU A 188 15.13 -7.27 34.01
N PHE A 189 14.56 -7.68 32.88
CA PHE A 189 13.17 -8.16 32.81
C PHE A 189 13.04 -9.47 33.57
N THR A 190 12.09 -9.54 34.51
CA THR A 190 11.70 -10.81 35.13
C THR A 190 10.29 -11.17 34.70
N MET A 191 10.19 -12.30 34.00
CA MET A 191 8.91 -12.82 33.50
C MET A 191 8.20 -13.54 34.64
N SER A 192 7.00 -13.06 35.01
CA SER A 192 6.13 -13.78 35.95
C SER A 192 4.73 -13.98 35.36
N GLN A 193 4.16 -15.15 35.63
CA GLN A 193 2.80 -15.52 35.22
C GLN A 193 1.85 -15.23 36.39
N VAL A 194 0.82 -14.43 36.13
CA VAL A 194 -0.33 -14.28 37.02
C VAL A 194 -1.59 -14.53 36.19
N ASP A 195 -2.44 -15.44 36.66
CA ASP A 195 -3.72 -15.80 36.04
C ASP A 195 -3.67 -16.18 34.54
N GLY A 196 -2.63 -16.92 34.14
CA GLY A 196 -2.53 -17.50 32.79
C GLY A 196 -2.25 -16.50 31.67
N ARG A 197 -2.04 -15.22 31.99
CA ARG A 197 -1.54 -14.21 31.05
C ARG A 197 -0.07 -13.91 31.32
N ARG A 198 0.71 -13.81 30.25
CA ARG A 198 2.11 -13.37 30.34
C ARG A 198 2.12 -11.86 30.48
N ILE A 199 2.70 -11.36 31.57
CA ILE A 199 2.96 -9.93 31.75
C ILE A 199 4.47 -9.76 31.79
N ILE A 200 4.98 -8.90 30.91
CA ILE A 200 6.37 -8.43 30.94
C ILE A 200 6.33 -7.13 31.76
N THR A 201 7.06 -7.08 32.86
CA THR A 201 7.28 -5.84 33.64
C THR A 201 8.77 -5.53 33.62
#